data_AF-A0A2P2K290-F1
#
_entry.id   AF-A0A2P2K290-F1
#
_cell.length_a   1.000
_cell.length_b   1.000
_cell.length_c   1.000
_cell.angle_alpha   90.00
_cell.angle_beta   90.00
_cell.angle_gamma   90.00
#
_symmetry.space_group_name_H-M   'P 1'
#
loop_
_entity.id
_entity.type
_entity.pdbx_description
1 polymer ?
#
loop_
_entity_poly.entity_id
_entity_poly.type
_entity_poly.pdbx_seq_one_letter_code
_entity_poly.pdbx_strand_id
1 'polypeptide(L)'
;MYVPVGRRGVFGGVVLNMHLHWKKHETIKVVCKPCKPGQIHDYAEELAQLSRGIVIDIKPNNTIIFYRGKNYVQPEVMSPPETLSKAKALEKYKYGQSLEHTSQFIEKLEKELEEYREYVARYKERKEDASRSTAVDT
;
A
#
# COMPACT_ATOMS: atom_id res chain seq x y z
N MET A 1 10.73 20.28 11.85
CA MET A 1 11.59 19.41 11.02
C MET A 1 10.77 18.27 10.43
N TYR A 2 11.12 17.75 9.24
CA TYR A 2 10.35 16.70 8.57
C TYR A 2 11.21 15.50 8.15
N VAL A 3 10.61 14.30 8.15
CA VAL A 3 11.20 13.03 7.70
C VAL A 3 10.42 12.54 6.48
N PRO A 4 11.01 12.49 5.28
CA PRO A 4 10.33 11.97 4.11
C PRO A 4 10.32 10.44 4.09
N VAL A 5 9.14 9.86 3.85
CA VAL A 5 8.95 8.44 3.51
C VAL A 5 8.55 8.36 2.05
N GLY A 6 9.44 7.81 1.23
CA GLY A 6 9.25 7.67 -0.21
C GLY A 6 8.66 6.32 -0.61
N ARG A 7 8.79 5.97 -1.89
CA ARG A 7 8.34 4.68 -2.46
C ARG A 7 8.83 3.43 -1.71
N ARG A 8 9.98 3.51 -1.03
CA ARG A 8 10.53 2.38 -0.26
C ARG A 8 9.79 2.13 1.06
N GLY A 9 8.89 3.02 1.46
CA GLY A 9 8.19 2.93 2.74
C GLY A 9 9.15 3.06 3.93
N VAL A 10 8.78 2.41 5.03
CA VAL A 10 9.55 2.38 6.28
C VAL A 10 10.73 1.40 6.14
N PHE A 11 11.92 1.87 6.51
CA PHE A 11 13.14 1.08 6.57
C PHE A 11 14.11 1.73 7.57
N GLY A 12 15.22 1.06 7.88
CA GLY A 12 16.12 1.49 8.96
C GLY A 12 16.60 2.95 8.86
N GLY A 13 16.84 3.44 7.65
CA GLY A 13 17.25 4.83 7.42
C GLY A 13 16.18 5.87 7.81
N VAL A 14 14.90 5.53 7.74
CA VAL A 14 13.81 6.41 8.18
C VAL A 14 13.82 6.55 9.69
N VAL A 15 13.91 5.42 10.41
CA VAL A 15 13.94 5.37 11.88
C VAL A 15 15.18 6.07 12.42
N LEU A 16 16.35 5.81 11.83
CA LEU A 16 17.59 6.54 12.11
C LEU A 16 17.38 8.06 11.98
N ASN A 17 16.73 8.51 10.90
CA ASN A 17 16.51 9.93 10.67
C ASN A 17 15.53 10.54 11.69
N MET A 18 14.52 9.80 12.13
CA MET A 18 13.65 10.23 13.23
C MET A 18 14.47 10.50 14.51
N HIS A 19 15.30 9.54 14.92
CA HIS A 19 16.14 9.69 16.11
C HIS A 19 17.16 10.84 16.00
N LEU A 20 17.70 11.10 14.80
CA LEU A 20 18.57 12.26 14.55
C LEU A 20 17.85 13.59 14.77
N HIS A 21 16.59 13.71 14.33
CA HIS A 21 15.80 14.91 14.59
C HIS A 21 15.38 15.05 16.04
N TRP A 22 15.08 13.94 16.71
CA TRP A 22 14.73 13.94 18.11
C TRP A 22 15.86 14.37 19.05
N LYS A 23 17.09 14.50 18.58
CA LYS A 23 18.17 15.16 19.35
C LYS A 23 17.89 16.63 19.64
N LYS A 24 17.20 17.32 18.72
CA LYS A 24 16.97 18.78 18.78
C LYS A 24 15.51 19.17 18.86
N HIS A 25 14.61 18.27 18.48
CA HIS A 25 13.19 18.55 18.39
C HIS A 25 12.38 17.48 19.12
N GLU A 26 11.43 17.91 19.94
CA GLU A 26 10.57 16.96 20.65
C GLU A 26 9.58 16.26 19.73
N THR A 27 9.12 16.98 18.70
CA THR A 27 8.17 16.50 17.71
C THR A 27 8.74 16.56 16.31
N ILE A 28 8.31 15.62 15.47
CA ILE A 28 8.68 15.55 14.06
C ILE A 28 7.46 15.29 13.20
N LYS A 29 7.54 15.71 11.93
CA LYS A 29 6.52 15.43 10.92
C LYS A 29 7.07 14.40 9.94
N VAL A 30 6.43 13.24 9.84
CA VAL A 30 6.79 12.21 8.85
C VAL A 30 5.85 12.35 7.66
N VAL A 31 6.38 12.70 6.49
CA VAL A 31 5.58 12.94 5.28
C VAL A 31 5.72 11.74 4.35
N CYS A 32 4.61 11.05 4.09
CA CYS A 32 4.59 9.80 3.34
C CYS A 32 4.08 10.04 1.91
N LYS A 33 4.98 10.10 0.92
CA LYS A 33 4.62 10.32 -0.49
C LYS A 33 5.53 9.54 -1.45
N PRO A 34 4.99 8.73 -2.38
CA PRO A 34 3.57 8.38 -2.54
C PRO A 34 3.08 7.48 -1.40
N CYS A 35 1.79 7.55 -1.07
CA CYS A 35 1.15 6.71 -0.05
C CYS A 35 -0.27 6.36 -0.52
N LYS A 36 -0.60 5.07 -0.50
CA LYS A 36 -1.91 4.55 -0.89
C LYS A 36 -2.94 4.82 0.22
N PRO A 37 -4.25 4.84 -0.08
CA PRO A 37 -5.28 4.87 0.95
C PRO A 37 -5.05 3.75 1.98
N GLY A 38 -5.20 4.05 3.26
CA GLY A 38 -4.96 3.09 4.36
C GLY A 38 -3.49 2.92 4.76
N GLN A 39 -2.56 2.95 3.81
CA GLN A 39 -1.13 2.66 4.03
C GLN A 39 -0.46 3.60 5.07
N ILE A 40 -0.97 4.81 5.25
CA ILE A 40 -0.44 5.73 6.26
C ILE A 40 -0.60 5.21 7.69
N HIS A 41 -1.66 4.44 7.96
CA HIS A 41 -1.89 3.85 9.28
C HIS A 41 -0.88 2.73 9.54
N ASP A 42 -0.62 1.88 8.55
CA ASP A 42 0.42 0.84 8.63
C ASP A 42 1.79 1.47 8.90
N TYR A 43 2.12 2.56 8.20
CA TYR A 43 3.37 3.29 8.43
C TYR A 43 3.43 3.92 9.83
N ALA A 44 2.31 4.44 10.34
CA ALA A 44 2.26 5.01 11.67
C ALA A 44 2.50 3.94 12.75
N GLU A 45 1.88 2.78 12.62
CA GLU A 45 2.07 1.64 13.52
C GLU A 45 3.51 1.10 13.47
N GLU A 46 4.02 0.83 12.26
CA GLU A 46 5.38 0.31 12.05
C GLU A 46 6.43 1.28 12.60
N LEU A 47 6.29 2.59 12.34
CA LEU A 47 7.21 3.60 12.87
C LEU A 47 7.09 3.75 14.39
N ALA A 48 5.89 3.69 14.96
CA ALA A 48 5.72 3.73 16.41
C ALA A 48 6.41 2.55 17.10
N GLN A 49 6.26 1.34 16.54
CA GLN A 49 6.91 0.13 17.04
C GLN A 49 8.43 0.22 16.95
N LEU A 50 8.96 0.60 15.78
CA LEU A 50 10.41 0.61 15.52
C LEU A 50 11.14 1.74 16.24
N SER A 51 10.56 2.94 16.28
CA SER A 51 11.19 4.12 16.86
C SER A 51 10.88 4.33 18.35
N ARG A 52 9.88 3.60 18.88
CA ARG A 52 9.26 3.83 20.20
C ARG A 52 8.69 5.25 20.38
N GLY A 53 8.48 5.96 19.28
CA GLY A 53 7.80 7.24 19.26
C GLY A 53 6.30 7.11 19.44
N ILE A 54 5.67 8.18 19.90
CA ILE A 54 4.23 8.27 20.13
C ILE A 54 3.61 9.01 18.95
N VAL A 55 2.64 8.38 18.27
CA VAL A 55 1.83 9.04 17.25
C VAL A 55 0.90 10.02 17.95
N ILE A 56 1.03 11.30 17.64
CA ILE A 56 0.15 12.35 18.15
C ILE A 56 -1.07 12.50 17.22
N ASP A 57 -0.84 12.50 15.91
CA ASP A 57 -1.86 12.82 14.93
C ASP A 57 -1.48 12.32 13.52
N ILE A 58 -2.48 12.03 12.71
CA ILE A 58 -2.35 11.67 11.29
C ILE A 58 -3.18 12.66 10.47
N LYS A 59 -2.49 13.51 9.69
CA LYS A 59 -3.11 14.54 8.87
C LYS A 59 -3.55 13.98 7.50
N PRO A 60 -4.63 14.50 6.90
CA PRO A 60 -5.16 14.05 5.59
C PRO A 60 -4.17 14.16 4.42
N ASN A 61 -3.12 14.97 4.54
CA ASN A 61 -2.12 15.18 3.50
C ASN A 61 -0.97 14.14 3.53
N ASN A 62 -1.24 12.97 4.09
CA ASN A 62 -0.29 11.89 4.36
C ASN A 62 0.88 12.28 5.27
N THR A 63 0.60 13.02 6.35
CA THR A 63 1.63 13.43 7.32
C THR A 63 1.31 12.89 8.71
N ILE A 64 2.26 12.19 9.32
CA ILE A 64 2.17 11.68 10.70
C ILE A 64 2.95 12.62 11.61
N ILE A 65 2.37 13.03 12.73
CA ILE A 65 3.04 13.81 13.77
C ILE A 65 3.48 12.85 14.87
N PHE A 66 4.77 12.81 15.13
CA PHE A 66 5.37 11.96 16.15
C PHE A 66 5.98 12.79 17.29
N TYR A 67 5.80 12.32 18.51
CA TYR A 67 6.49 12.79 19.71
C TYR A 67 7.49 11.74 20.18
N ARG A 68 8.69 12.17 20.57
CA ARG A 68 9.76 11.29 21.05
C ARG A 68 9.56 10.70 22.45
N GLY A 69 8.71 11.33 23.27
CA GLY A 69 8.59 11.05 24.71
C GLY A 69 9.27 12.09 25.60
N LYS A 70 8.84 12.16 26.88
CA LYS A 70 9.29 13.18 27.85
C LYS A 70 10.77 13.06 28.20
N ASN A 71 11.29 11.84 28.28
CA ASN A 71 12.65 11.53 28.71
C ASN A 71 13.42 10.83 27.57
N TYR A 72 13.41 11.43 26.39
CA TYR A 72 14.09 10.83 25.24
C TYR A 72 15.58 10.67 25.50
N VAL A 73 16.05 9.43 25.40
CA VAL A 73 17.46 9.06 25.38
C VAL A 73 17.72 8.46 24.00
N GLN A 74 18.81 8.88 23.37
CA GLN A 74 19.18 8.31 22.08
C GLN A 74 19.48 6.81 22.28
N PRO A 75 18.85 5.90 21.52
CA PRO A 75 19.18 4.49 21.59
C PRO A 75 20.60 4.24 21.08
N GLU A 76 21.28 3.24 21.65
CA GLU A 76 22.59 2.78 21.18
C GLU A 76 22.50 2.31 19.72
N VAL A 77 21.45 1.55 19.42
CA VAL A 77 21.11 1.11 18.06
C VAL A 77 20.03 2.03 17.48
N MET A 78 20.46 2.97 16.64
CA MET A 78 19.58 3.98 16.04
C MET A 78 18.64 3.43 14.95
N SER A 79 18.97 2.28 14.38
CA SER A 79 18.19 1.58 13.36
C SER A 79 18.02 0.14 13.82
N PRO A 80 16.85 -0.23 14.37
CA PRO A 80 16.64 -1.57 14.91
C PRO A 80 16.92 -2.68 13.87
N PRO A 81 17.48 -3.83 14.27
CA PRO A 81 17.77 -4.94 13.35
C PRO A 81 16.53 -5.51 12.64
N GLU A 82 15.35 -5.32 13.23
CA GLU A 82 14.05 -5.72 12.69
C GLU A 82 13.67 -4.91 11.43
N THR A 83 14.32 -3.77 11.21
CA THR A 83 14.05 -2.94 10.04
C THR A 83 14.56 -3.56 8.75
N LEU A 84 13.84 -3.32 7.66
CA LEU A 84 14.34 -3.68 6.33
C LEU A 84 15.58 -2.85 5.98
N SER A 85 16.49 -3.49 5.23
CA SER A 85 17.54 -2.76 4.53
C SER A 85 16.94 -1.91 3.41
N LYS A 86 17.64 -0.85 2.99
CA LYS A 86 17.20 0.03 1.89
C LYS A 86 16.94 -0.73 0.58
N ALA A 87 17.68 -1.82 0.33
CA ALA A 87 17.51 -2.66 -0.84
C ALA A 87 16.25 -3.54 -0.72
N LYS A 88 16.09 -4.25 0.42
CA LYS A 88 14.91 -5.09 0.69
C LYS A 88 13.60 -4.27 0.69
N ALA A 89 13.65 -3.05 1.21
CA ALA A 89 12.51 -2.13 1.19
C ALA A 89 12.11 -1.75 -0.25
N LEU A 90 13.08 -1.56 -1.15
CA LEU A 90 12.80 -1.33 -2.57
C LEU A 90 12.24 -2.57 -3.27
N GLU A 91 12.75 -3.75 -2.93
CA GLU A 91 12.26 -5.03 -3.45
C GLU A 91 10.81 -5.29 -3.04
N LYS A 92 10.48 -5.08 -1.75
CA LYS A 92 9.09 -5.14 -1.23
C LYS A 92 8.16 -4.22 -2.03
N TYR A 93 8.59 -2.99 -2.31
CA TYR A 93 7.81 -2.05 -3.12
C TYR A 93 7.57 -2.57 -4.55
N LYS A 94 8.62 -3.07 -5.23
CA LYS A 94 8.50 -3.61 -6.59
C LYS A 94 7.58 -4.82 -6.64
N TYR A 95 7.70 -5.71 -5.66
CA TYR A 95 6.85 -6.89 -5.55
C TYR A 95 5.38 -6.50 -5.37
N GLY A 96 5.08 -5.56 -4.45
CA GLY A 96 3.73 -5.04 -4.27
C GLY A 96 3.14 -4.43 -5.54
N GLN A 97 3.92 -3.66 -6.30
CA GLN A 97 3.47 -3.11 -7.58
C GLN A 97 3.18 -4.19 -8.63
N SER A 98 4.02 -5.23 -8.69
CA SER A 98 3.78 -6.36 -9.58
C SER A 98 2.49 -7.08 -9.23
N LEU A 99 2.24 -7.31 -7.93
CA LEU A 99 1.04 -7.98 -7.44
C LEU A 99 -0.23 -7.21 -7.80
N GLU A 100 -0.22 -5.88 -7.61
CA GLU A 100 -1.34 -5.02 -7.99
C GLU A 100 -1.63 -5.06 -9.49
N HIS A 101 -0.58 -5.00 -10.32
CA HIS A 101 -0.73 -5.07 -11.77
C HIS A 101 -1.32 -6.42 -12.20
N THR A 102 -0.86 -7.52 -11.58
CA THR A 102 -1.42 -8.86 -11.84
C THR A 102 -2.87 -8.96 -11.39
N SER A 103 -3.25 -8.40 -10.23
CA SER A 103 -4.64 -8.39 -9.75
C SER A 103 -5.57 -7.67 -10.72
N GLN A 104 -5.20 -6.46 -11.16
CA GLN A 104 -5.97 -5.70 -12.14
C GLN A 104 -6.11 -6.42 -13.48
N PHE A 105 -5.06 -7.14 -13.89
CA PHE A 105 -5.10 -7.94 -15.11
C PHE A 105 -6.04 -9.14 -14.99
N ILE A 106 -6.06 -9.82 -13.83
CA ILE A 106 -7.00 -10.91 -13.56
C ILE A 106 -8.44 -10.41 -13.59
N GLU A 107 -8.75 -9.32 -12.87
CA GLU A 107 -10.10 -8.72 -12.85
C GLU A 107 -10.60 -8.39 -14.26
N LYS A 108 -9.70 -7.88 -15.12
CA LYS A 108 -10.01 -7.61 -16.52
C LYS A 108 -10.34 -8.89 -17.29
N LEU A 109 -9.52 -9.93 -17.16
CA LEU A 109 -9.75 -11.21 -17.82
C LEU A 109 -11.04 -11.89 -17.35
N GLU A 110 -11.36 -11.81 -16.06
CA GLU A 110 -12.59 -12.35 -15.50
C GLU A 110 -13.82 -11.68 -16.10
N LYS A 111 -13.77 -10.35 -16.26
CA LYS A 111 -14.84 -9.59 -16.91
C LYS A 111 -15.00 -9.95 -18.38
N GLU A 112 -13.90 -10.01 -19.14
CA GLU A 112 -13.93 -10.40 -20.56
C GLU A 112 -14.48 -11.82 -20.75
N LEU A 113 -14.13 -12.73 -19.84
CA LEU A 113 -14.63 -14.10 -19.84
C LEU A 113 -16.14 -14.15 -19.60
N GLU A 114 -16.65 -13.35 -18.67
CA GLU A 114 -18.08 -13.28 -18.37
C GLU A 114 -18.88 -12.71 -19.57
N GLU A 115 -18.41 -11.60 -20.15
CA GLU A 115 -19.02 -11.01 -21.35
C GLU A 115 -19.07 -12.00 -22.53
N TYR A 116 -18.01 -12.80 -22.70
CA TYR A 116 -17.96 -13.83 -23.72
C TYR A 116 -18.96 -14.97 -23.45
N ARG A 117 -19.12 -15.39 -22.20
CA ARG A 117 -20.10 -16.41 -21.81
C ARG A 117 -21.53 -15.94 -22.09
N GLU A 118 -21.86 -14.71 -21.71
CA GLU A 118 -23.15 -14.09 -22.03
C GLU A 118 -23.40 -13.98 -23.54
N TYR A 119 -22.37 -13.62 -24.32
CA TYR A 119 -22.46 -13.58 -25.77
C TYR A 119 -22.78 -14.97 -26.35
N VAL A 120 -22.07 -16.01 -25.92
CA VAL A 120 -22.28 -17.38 -26.37
C VAL A 120 -23.67 -17.89 -25.99
N ALA A 121 -24.15 -17.59 -24.79
CA ALA A 121 -25.51 -17.93 -24.35
C ALA A 121 -26.58 -17.30 -25.26
N ARG A 122 -26.50 -15.98 -25.48
CA ARG A 122 -27.41 -15.26 -26.40
C ARG A 122 -27.32 -15.73 -27.85
N TYR A 123 -26.16 -16.21 -28.29
CA TYR A 123 -26.01 -16.77 -29.63
C TYR A 123 -26.69 -18.13 -29.75
N LYS A 124 -26.58 -19.00 -28.73
CA LYS A 124 -27.26 -20.30 -28.71
C LYS A 124 -28.78 -20.14 -28.69
N GLU A 125 -29.31 -19.29 -27.81
CA GLU A 125 -30.76 -19.01 -27.73
C GLU A 125 -31.32 -18.56 -29.09
N ARG A 126 -30.68 -17.58 -29.73
CA ARG A 126 -31.10 -17.12 -31.07
C ARG A 126 -31.05 -18.20 -32.14
N LYS A 127 -30.08 -19.12 -32.07
CA LYS A 127 -29.97 -20.23 -33.01
C LYS A 127 -31.07 -21.27 -32.77
N GLU A 128 -31.40 -21.55 -31.51
CA GLU A 128 -32.49 -22.46 -31.14
C GLU A 128 -33.86 -21.89 -31.56
N ASP A 129 -34.09 -20.60 -31.32
CA ASP A 129 -35.32 -19.91 -31.74
C ASP A 129 -35.53 -19.94 -33.25
N ALA A 130 -34.46 -19.64 -34.02
CA ALA A 130 -34.50 -19.71 -35.49
C ALA A 130 -34.75 -21.13 -36.02
N SER A 131 -34.31 -22.18 -35.31
CA SER A 131 -34.57 -23.57 -35.68
C SER A 131 -35.98 -24.06 -35.31
N ARG A 132 -36.61 -23.44 -34.29
CA ARG A 132 -38.02 -23.71 -33.93
C ARG A 132 -38.99 -23.04 -34.88
N SER A 133 -38.73 -21.80 -35.31
CA SER A 133 -39.62 -21.11 -36.26
C SER A 133 -39.70 -21.83 -37.61
N THR A 134 -38.59 -22.39 -38.10
CA THR A 134 -38.58 -23.13 -39.37
C THR A 134 -39.25 -24.49 -39.31
N ALA A 135 -39.42 -25.08 -38.12
CA ALA A 135 -40.11 -26.36 -37.93
C ALA A 135 -41.63 -26.25 -37.74
N VAL A 136 -42.14 -25.05 -37.42
CA VAL A 136 -43.58 -24.78 -37.22
C VAL A 136 -44.29 -24.37 -38.53
N ASP A 137 -43.53 -23.91 -39.53
CA ASP A 137 -44.04 -23.47 -40.84
C ASP A 137 -44.04 -24.59 -41.92
N THR A 138 -43.95 -25.87 -41.52
CA THR A 138 -44.07 -27.08 -42.39
C THR A 138 -45.05 -28.07 -41.78
#